data_AF-A0A846CAN2-F1
#
_entry.id   AF-A0A846CAN2-F1
#
_cell.length_a   1.000
_cell.length_b   1.000
_cell.length_c   1.000
_cell.angle_alpha   90.00
_cell.angle_beta   90.00
_cell.angle_gamma   90.00
#
_symmetry.space_group_name_H-M   'P 1'
#
loop_
_entity.id
_entity.type
_entity.pdbx_description
1 polymer ?
#
loop_
_entity_poly.entity_id
_entity_poly.type
_entity_poly.pdbx_seq_one_letter_code
_entity_poly.pdbx_strand_id
1 'polypeptide(L)' 'MNQDKLANAVASIGFYEFRRQLEYKCELYGWELIIIDRSFPSSKTCSNCGNIKQYLVFVRESVQLL' A
#
# COMPACT_ATOMS: atom_id res chain seq x y z
N MET A 1 -0.58 10.14 -21.89
CA MET A 1 0.15 9.46 -20.81
C MET A 1 -0.14 7.96 -20.96
N ASN A 2 0.79 7.18 -21.52
CA ASN A 2 0.54 5.76 -21.80
C ASN A 2 0.60 4.94 -20.51
N GLN A 3 -0.42 4.11 -20.28
CA GLN A 3 -0.52 3.17 -19.17
C GLN A 3 0.72 2.27 -19.06
N ASP A 4 1.33 1.91 -20.19
CA ASP A 4 2.47 1.01 -20.27
C ASP A 4 3.73 1.57 -19.59
N LYS A 5 3.95 2.89 -19.65
CA LYS A 5 5.08 3.54 -18.99
C LYS A 5 4.96 3.48 -17.47
N LEU A 6 3.75 3.64 -16.96
CA LEU A 6 3.46 3.55 -15.53
C LEU A 6 3.57 2.09 -15.06
N ALA A 7 2.99 1.14 -15.79
CA ALA A 7 3.05 -0.27 -15.45
C ALA A 7 4.50 -0.78 -15.39
N ASN A 8 5.32 -0.42 -16.37
CA ASN A 8 6.75 -0.78 -16.38
C ASN A 8 7.52 -0.16 -15.22
N ALA A 9 7.27 1.11 -14.90
CA ALA A 9 7.91 1.78 -13.77
C ALA A 9 7.54 1.15 -12.42
N VAL A 10 6.29 0.70 -12.25
CA VAL A 10 5.85 0.01 -11.03
C VAL A 10 6.46 -1.40 -10.96
N ALA A 11 6.51 -2.12 -12.08
CA ALA A 11 7.11 -3.45 -12.15
C ALA A 11 8.62 -3.41 -11.87
N SER A 12 9.34 -2.39 -12.33
CA SER A 12 10.79 -2.28 -12.15
C SER A 12 11.22 -2.02 -10.71
N ILE A 13 10.32 -1.59 -9.82
CA ILE A 13 10.64 -1.32 -8.40
C ILE A 13 10.72 -2.63 -7.59
N GLY A 14 10.06 -3.71 -8.02
CA GLY A 14 10.22 -5.02 -7.38
C GLY A 14 9.62 -5.14 -5.97
N PHE A 15 8.47 -4.51 -5.70
CA PHE A 15 7.80 -4.53 -4.38
C PHE A 15 7.55 -5.94 -3.80
N TYR A 16 7.39 -6.95 -4.66
CA TYR A 16 7.25 -8.33 -4.21
C TYR A 16 8.51 -8.87 -3.50
N GLU A 17 9.68 -8.63 -4.11
CA GLU A 17 10.95 -9.09 -3.55
C GLU A 17 11.29 -8.32 -2.28
N PHE A 18 10.96 -7.03 -2.23
CA PHE A 18 11.09 -6.23 -1.01
C PHE A 18 10.30 -6.84 0.16
N ARG A 19 9.04 -7.22 -0.06
CA ARG A 19 8.23 -7.90 0.96
C ARG A 19 8.84 -9.24 1.38
N ARG A 20 9.27 -10.06 0.42
CA ARG A 20 9.89 -11.37 0.68
C ARG A 20 11.11 -11.26 1.61
N GLN A 21 11.97 -10.27 1.37
CA GLN A 21 13.15 -10.04 2.19
C GLN A 21 12.80 -9.56 3.60
N LEU A 22 11.78 -8.71 3.74
CA LEU A 22 11.28 -8.29 5.05
C LEU A 22 10.72 -9.47 5.84
N GLU A 23 9.89 -10.31 5.23
CA GLU A 23 9.34 -11.53 5.85
C GLU A 23 10.46 -12.44 6.37
N TYR A 24 11.43 -12.76 5.50
CA TYR A 24 12.58 -13.57 5.86
C TYR A 24 13.38 -12.97 7.03
N LYS A 25 13.66 -11.67 7.01
CA LYS A 25 14.43 -11.03 8.08
C LYS A 25 13.65 -10.94 9.38
N CYS A 26 12.36 -10.62 9.31
CA CYS A 26 11.49 -10.58 10.48
C CYS A 26 11.42 -11.95 11.16
N GLU A 27 11.28 -13.03 10.40
CA GLU A 27 11.33 -14.40 10.91
C GLU A 27 12.68 -14.71 11.58
N LEU A 28 13.79 -14.31 10.95
CA LEU A 28 15.14 -14.54 11.47
C LEU A 28 15.42 -13.83 12.81
N TYR A 29 14.96 -12.59 12.97
CA TYR A 29 15.20 -11.78 14.17
C TYR A 29 14.08 -11.86 15.21
N GLY A 30 13.01 -12.61 14.94
CA GLY A 30 11.84 -12.69 15.81
C GLY A 30 11.02 -11.39 15.86
N TRP A 31 11.02 -10.61 14.78
CA TRP A 31 10.21 -9.40 14.66
C TRP A 31 8.85 -9.71 14.04
N GLU A 32 7.83 -8.97 14.48
CA GLU A 32 6.51 -9.05 13.89
C GLU A 32 6.43 -8.15 12.64
N LEU A 33 5.97 -8.72 11.52
CA LEU A 33 5.68 -7.98 10.31
C LEU A 33 4.17 -7.87 10.11
N ILE A 34 3.63 -6.65 10.24
CA ILE A 34 2.20 -6.37 10.05
C ILE A 34 1.98 -5.87 8.62
N ILE A 35 1.19 -6.62 7.84
CA ILE A 35 0.80 -6.24 6.48
C ILE A 35 -0.58 -5.59 6.52
N ILE A 36 -0.65 -4.33 6.13
CA ILE A 36 -1.89 -3.55 6.01
C ILE A 36 -2.48 -3.65 4.60
N ASP A 37 -3.81 -3.50 4.48
CA ASP A 37 -4.50 -3.50 3.19
C ASP A 37 -4.00 -2.37 2.26
N ARG A 38 -4.07 -2.61 0.95
CA ARG A 38 -3.68 -1.62 -0.08
C ARG A 38 -4.50 -0.32 -0.01
N SER A 39 -5.74 -0.39 0.47
CA SER A 39 -6.65 0.74 0.60
C SER A 39 -6.46 1.50 1.92
N PHE A 40 -5.45 1.13 2.71
CA PHE A 40 -5.16 1.82 3.96
C PHE A 40 -4.77 3.29 3.72
N PRO A 41 -5.39 4.26 4.43
CA PRO A 41 -5.24 5.70 4.18
C PRO A 41 -3.91 6.32 4.62
N SER A 42 -2.76 5.62 4.54
CA SER A 42 -1.48 6.11 5.07
C SER A 42 -1.08 7.50 4.55
N SER A 43 -1.23 7.75 3.25
CA SER A 43 -0.88 9.03 2.62
C SER A 43 -1.91 10.15 2.84
N LYS A 44 -3.10 9.81 3.33
CA LYS A 44 -4.22 10.73 3.55
C LYS A 44 -4.44 11.03 5.03
N THR A 45 -3.87 10.21 5.91
CA THR A 45 -3.85 10.40 7.36
C THR A 45 -2.77 11.41 7.73
N CYS A 46 -3.16 12.50 8.38
CA CYS A 46 -2.21 13.43 8.95
C CYS A 46 -1.45 12.78 10.11
N SER A 47 -0.11 12.73 10.07
CA SER A 47 0.71 12.18 11.15
C SER A 47 0.59 12.95 12.47
N ASN A 48 0.27 14.25 12.41
CA ASN A 48 0.14 15.11 13.59
C ASN A 48 -1.23 14.98 14.30
N CYS A 49 -2.31 14.77 13.55
CA CYS A 49 -3.67 14.83 14.11
C CYS A 49 -4.57 13.64 13.79
N GLY A 50 -4.09 12.66 13.01
CA GLY A 50 -4.86 11.47 12.64
C GLY A 50 -6.03 11.72 11.68
N ASN A 51 -6.30 12.97 11.30
CA ASN A 51 -7.42 13.28 10.41
C ASN A 51 -7.18 12.72 9.00
N ILE A 52 -8.18 12.03 8.47
CA ILE A 52 -8.16 11.44 7.13
C ILE A 52 -8.78 12.44 6.15
N LYS A 53 -8.02 12.82 5.13
CA LYS A 53 -8.51 13.68 4.05
C LYS A 53 -9.54 12.95 3.19
N GLN A 54 -10.83 13.16 3.49
CA GLN A 54 -11.94 12.47 2.82
C GLN A 54 -12.11 12.82 1.32
N TYR A 55 -11.63 13.97 0.88
CA TYR A 55 -11.73 14.39 -0.54
C TYR A 55 -10.78 13.61 -1.47
N LEU A 56 -9.82 12.88 -0.91
CA LEU A 56 -8.99 11.97 -1.68
C LEU A 56 -9.66 10.59 -1.59
N VAL A 57 -10.45 10.23 -2.58
CA VAL A 57 -11.15 8.93 -2.63
C VAL A 57 -10.13 7.82 -2.94
N PHE A 58 -10.16 6.70 -2.21
CA PHE A 58 -9.54 5.47 -2.72
C PHE A 58 -10.53 4.90 -3.72
N VAL A 59 -10.13 4.75 -4.98
CA VAL A 59 -11.01 4.20 -6.01
C VAL A 59 -11.35 2.76 -5.63
N ARG A 60 -12.50 2.58 -4.95
CA ARG A 60 -13.38 1.40 -4.88
C ARG A 60 -14.51 1.59 -3.85
N GLU A 61 -15.35 2.62 -4.04
CA GLU A 61 -16.77 2.49 -3.69
C GLU A 61 -17.47 1.88 -4.91
N SER A 62 -17.39 0.57 -5.06
CA SER A 62 -18.19 -0.17 -6.04
C SER A 62 -18.45 -1.59 -5.54
N VAL A 63 -18.93 -1.69 -4.31
CA VAL A 63 -19.92 -2.70 -3.97
C VAL A 63 -21.00 -1.97 -3.18
N GLN A 64 -21.82 -1.20 -3.90
CA GLN A 64 -23.16 -0.93 -3.43
C GLN A 64 -23.81 -2.30 -3.26
N LEU A 65 -24.28 -2.59 -2.06
CA LEU A 65 -25.22 -3.66 -1.79
C LEU A 65 -26.30 -3.68 -2.89
N LEU A 66 -26.23 -4.68 -3.75
CA LEU A 66 -27.36 -5.35 -4.40
C LEU A 66 -27.14 -6.85 -4.23
#